data_AF-A0A3P3TBM1-F1
#
_entry.id   AF-A0A3P3TBM1-F1
#
_cell.length_a   1.000
_cell.length_b   1.000
_cell.length_c   1.000
_cell.angle_alpha   90.00
_cell.angle_beta   90.00
_cell.angle_gamma   90.00
#
_symmetry.space_group_name_H-M   'P 1'
#
loop_
_entity.id
_entity.type
_entity.pdbx_description
1 polymer ?
#
loop_
_entity_poly.entity_id
_entity_poly.type
_entity_poly.pdbx_seq_one_letter_code
_entity_poly.pdbx_strand_id
1 'polypeptide(L)'
;MEKLNSIRLTLLMIGECGIMGYQESFVQFANEDDLKQELQRYSLREKQHDIAEIVCVDRVRKTLFPFHIGELLAVVCGERSVQRSKEDLSAGLGLQNVKSIVFIDHYLELSNGDLDNFLNEHFERLSDDEYEELIKTK
;
A
#
# COMPACT_ATOMS: atom_id res chain seq x y z
N MET A 1 7.88 10.79 -16.58
CA MET A 1 6.70 11.19 -15.77
C MET A 1 5.36 10.70 -16.34
N GLU A 2 5.25 10.19 -17.57
CA GLU A 2 3.96 9.69 -18.12
C GLU A 2 3.67 8.19 -17.84
N LYS A 3 4.66 7.40 -17.44
CA LYS A 3 4.49 5.95 -17.23
C LYS A 3 3.76 5.54 -15.93
N LEU A 4 3.71 6.40 -14.91
CA LEU A 4 3.22 6.03 -13.57
C LEU A 4 1.74 6.37 -13.34
N ASN A 5 1.22 7.44 -13.95
CA ASN A 5 -0.24 7.64 -14.07
C ASN A 5 -0.90 6.51 -14.87
N SER A 6 -0.12 5.88 -15.76
CA SER A 6 -0.56 4.68 -16.49
C SER A 6 -0.75 3.49 -15.55
N ILE A 7 -0.06 3.35 -14.41
CA ILE A 7 -0.20 2.15 -13.57
C ILE A 7 -1.55 2.17 -12.83
N ARG A 8 -1.95 3.30 -12.24
CA ARG A 8 -3.31 3.46 -11.67
C ARG A 8 -4.42 3.24 -12.71
N LEU A 9 -4.25 3.75 -13.93
CA LEU A 9 -5.22 3.54 -15.03
C LEU A 9 -5.18 2.11 -15.62
N THR A 10 -4.02 1.46 -15.67
CA THR A 10 -3.88 0.10 -16.23
C THR A 10 -4.45 -0.94 -15.25
N LEU A 11 -4.34 -0.71 -13.94
CA LEU A 11 -4.95 -1.56 -12.92
C LEU A 11 -6.49 -1.46 -12.90
N LEU A 12 -7.04 -0.29 -13.22
CA LEU A 12 -8.48 -0.12 -13.50
C LEU A 12 -8.93 -0.91 -14.75
N MET A 13 -8.10 -1.00 -15.79
CA MET A 13 -8.39 -1.70 -17.04
C MET A 13 -8.26 -3.24 -16.93
N ILE A 14 -7.50 -3.76 -15.97
CA ILE A 14 -7.43 -5.21 -15.68
C ILE A 14 -8.74 -5.72 -15.02
N GLY A 15 -9.59 -4.82 -14.54
CA GLY A 15 -10.96 -5.12 -14.10
C GLY A 15 -11.87 -5.72 -15.19
N GLU A 16 -11.49 -5.67 -16.47
CA GLU A 16 -12.24 -6.31 -17.56
C GLU A 16 -11.89 -7.80 -17.77
N CYS A 17 -10.86 -8.31 -17.09
CA CYS A 17 -10.36 -9.67 -17.31
C CYS A 17 -10.68 -10.62 -16.15
N GLY A 18 -11.95 -10.78 -15.76
CA GLY A 18 -12.46 -11.95 -15.03
C GLY A 18 -11.85 -12.33 -13.67
N ILE A 19 -10.89 -11.56 -13.14
CA ILE A 19 -10.31 -11.78 -11.82
C ILE A 19 -11.31 -11.27 -10.78
N MET A 20 -11.72 -12.14 -9.86
CA MET A 20 -12.63 -11.81 -8.77
C MET A 20 -12.01 -10.76 -7.83
N GLY A 21 -12.19 -9.48 -8.15
CA GLY A 21 -11.97 -8.32 -7.29
C GLY A 21 -10.51 -7.89 -7.14
N TYR A 22 -10.23 -6.62 -7.44
CA TYR A 22 -8.99 -5.93 -7.11
C TYR A 22 -9.22 -5.01 -5.91
N GLN A 23 -8.20 -4.79 -5.08
CA GLN A 23 -8.27 -3.88 -3.93
C GLN A 23 -6.92 -3.23 -3.63
N GLU A 24 -6.97 -2.04 -3.04
CA GLU A 24 -5.82 -1.36 -2.45
C GLU A 24 -5.97 -1.28 -0.92
N SER A 25 -4.85 -1.40 -0.21
CA SER A 25 -4.81 -1.36 1.25
C SER A 25 -3.59 -0.60 1.76
N PHE A 26 -3.76 0.11 2.87
CA PHE A 26 -2.64 0.61 3.68
C PHE A 26 -2.24 -0.43 4.71
N VAL A 27 -0.95 -0.73 4.78
CA VAL A 27 -0.36 -1.58 5.82
C VAL A 27 0.37 -0.69 6.81
N GLN A 28 -0.13 -0.69 8.05
CA GLN A 28 0.44 0.05 9.17
C GLN A 28 1.43 -0.84 9.91
N PHE A 29 2.57 -0.27 10.31
CA PHE A 29 3.56 -0.92 11.19
C PHE A 29 3.55 -0.24 12.56
N ALA A 30 4.19 -0.85 13.56
CA ALA A 30 4.21 -0.26 14.90
C ALA A 30 5.10 0.99 14.96
N ASN A 31 6.15 1.03 14.15
CA ASN A 31 7.10 2.12 14.02
C ASN A 31 7.80 2.06 12.64
N GLU A 32 8.60 3.07 12.34
CA GLU A 32 9.35 3.18 11.08
C GLU A 32 10.43 2.10 10.92
N ASP A 33 11.08 1.66 12.00
CA ASP A 33 12.12 0.64 11.95
C ASP A 33 11.55 -0.73 11.53
N ASP A 34 10.36 -1.09 12.02
CA ASP A 34 9.65 -2.30 11.61
C ASP A 34 9.29 -2.24 10.13
N LEU A 35 8.76 -1.10 9.65
CA LEU A 35 8.47 -0.89 8.22
C LEU A 35 9.73 -1.08 7.37
N LYS A 36 10.85 -0.46 7.75
CA LYS A 36 12.12 -0.55 7.01
C LYS A 36 12.61 -1.98 6.91
N GLN A 37 12.63 -2.71 8.02
CA GLN A 37 13.06 -4.10 8.04
C GLN A 37 12.18 -4.99 7.15
N GLU A 38 10.87 -4.79 7.19
CA GLU A 38 9.93 -5.57 6.38
C GLU A 38 10.05 -5.23 4.89
N LEU A 39 10.22 -3.95 4.52
CA LEU A 39 10.46 -3.54 3.14
C LEU A 39 11.78 -4.11 2.60
N GLN A 40 12.84 -4.12 3.42
CA GLN A 40 14.11 -4.75 3.05
C GLN A 40 13.93 -6.24 2.78
N ARG A 41 13.30 -6.99 3.70
CA ARG A 41 13.02 -8.42 3.50
C ARG A 41 12.16 -8.66 2.26
N TYR A 42 11.13 -7.84 2.07
CA TYR A 42 10.23 -7.91 0.93
C TYR A 42 10.97 -7.68 -0.41
N SER A 43 11.89 -6.72 -0.45
CA SER A 43 12.69 -6.39 -1.65
C SER A 43 13.60 -7.53 -2.11
N LEU A 44 14.03 -8.39 -1.19
CA LEU A 44 14.94 -9.51 -1.45
C LEU A 44 14.20 -10.81 -1.82
N ARG A 45 12.88 -10.83 -1.74
CA ARG A 45 12.06 -12.03 -2.00
C ARG A 45 11.79 -12.21 -3.49
N GLU A 46 11.68 -13.46 -3.93
CA GLU A 46 11.10 -13.79 -5.23
C GLU A 46 9.58 -13.56 -5.23
N LYS A 47 9.05 -12.86 -6.24
CA LYS A 47 7.65 -12.40 -6.30
C LYS A 47 6.83 -13.01 -7.45
N GLN A 48 7.38 -14.00 -8.16
CA GLN A 48 6.85 -14.47 -9.46
C GLN A 48 5.40 -15.02 -9.40
N HIS A 49 4.90 -15.37 -8.22
CA HIS A 49 3.57 -15.92 -7.99
C HIS A 49 2.73 -15.11 -7.01
N ASP A 50 3.17 -13.89 -6.69
CA ASP A 50 2.47 -13.04 -5.74
C ASP A 50 1.20 -12.49 -6.37
N ILE A 51 0.09 -12.67 -5.66
CA ILE A 51 -1.22 -12.11 -6.02
C ILE A 51 -1.51 -10.78 -5.32
N ALA A 52 -0.54 -10.26 -4.55
CA ALA A 52 -0.52 -8.93 -3.98
C ALA A 52 0.92 -8.40 -3.89
N GLU A 53 1.10 -7.09 -4.05
CA GLU A 53 2.40 -6.43 -4.07
C GLU A 53 2.38 -5.12 -3.28
N ILE A 54 3.49 -4.83 -2.59
CA ILE A 54 3.75 -3.47 -2.06
C ILE A 54 4.21 -2.61 -3.23
N VAL A 55 3.40 -1.62 -3.60
CA VAL A 55 3.63 -0.77 -4.79
C VAL A 55 4.33 0.54 -4.48
N CYS A 56 4.14 1.08 -3.26
CA CYS A 56 4.78 2.30 -2.81
C CYS A 56 4.66 2.45 -1.29
N VAL A 57 5.27 3.51 -0.77
CA VAL A 57 5.10 3.96 0.62
C VAL A 57 4.54 5.36 0.59
N ASP A 58 3.48 5.58 1.36
CA ASP A 58 2.85 6.87 1.54
C ASP A 58 3.16 7.41 2.94
N ARG A 59 3.40 8.72 3.03
CA ARG A 59 3.50 9.48 4.27
C ARG A 59 2.19 10.19 4.54
N VAL A 60 1.70 10.12 5.77
CA VAL A 60 0.46 10.79 6.18
C VAL A 60 0.71 12.30 6.31
N ARG A 61 0.00 13.11 5.52
CA ARG A 61 0.08 14.59 5.54
C ARG A 61 -0.90 15.21 6.52
N LYS A 62 -2.07 14.58 6.67
CA LYS A 62 -3.19 15.09 7.47
C LYS A 62 -3.76 13.96 8.30
N THR A 63 -4.03 14.24 9.57
CA THR A 63 -4.56 13.23 10.50
C THR A 63 -5.85 12.64 9.95
N LEU A 64 -5.88 11.31 9.85
CA LEU A 64 -7.02 10.55 9.39
C LEU A 64 -7.04 9.25 10.17
N PHE A 65 -8.01 9.05 11.05
CA PHE A 65 -8.07 7.83 11.86
C PHE A 65 -8.03 6.57 10.97
N PRO A 66 -7.18 5.56 11.27
CA PRO A 66 -6.36 5.38 12.47
C PRO A 66 -4.90 5.90 12.36
N PHE A 67 -4.60 6.74 11.39
CA PHE A 67 -3.26 7.22 11.06
C PHE A 67 -2.92 8.59 11.67
N HIS A 68 -1.63 8.77 11.96
CA HIS A 68 -1.08 10.01 12.50
C HIS A 68 -0.19 10.73 11.48
N ILE A 69 -0.11 12.06 11.57
CA ILE A 69 0.73 12.86 10.67
C ILE A 69 2.19 12.40 10.76
N GLY A 70 2.84 12.25 9.61
CA GLY A 70 4.23 11.80 9.48
C GLY A 70 4.41 10.29 9.51
N GLU A 71 3.36 9.51 9.82
CA GLU A 71 3.41 8.06 9.77
C GLU A 71 3.63 7.56 8.33
N LEU A 72 4.45 6.51 8.19
CA LEU A 72 4.71 5.85 6.91
C LEU A 72 3.87 4.57 6.80
N LEU A 73 3.23 4.40 5.65
CA LEU A 73 2.33 3.30 5.34
C LEU A 73 2.79 2.63 4.06
N ALA A 74 2.89 1.30 4.07
CA ALA A 74 3.09 0.57 2.81
C ALA A 74 1.73 0.46 2.08
N VAL A 75 1.71 0.80 0.80
CA VAL A 75 0.53 0.66 -0.05
C VAL A 75 0.62 -0.67 -0.77
N VAL A 76 -0.41 -1.49 -0.60
CA VAL A 76 -0.52 -2.81 -1.19
C VAL A 76 -1.65 -2.85 -2.20
N CYS A 77 -1.38 -3.50 -3.33
CA CYS A 77 -2.31 -3.71 -4.43
C CYS A 77 -2.38 -5.20 -4.75
N GLY A 78 -3.56 -5.74 -5.09
CA GLY A 78 -3.68 -7.15 -5.44
C GLY A 78 -5.10 -7.70 -5.45
N GLU A 79 -5.20 -9.02 -5.46
CA GLU A 79 -6.49 -9.71 -5.39
C GLU A 79 -7.20 -9.42 -4.06
N ARG A 80 -8.50 -9.12 -4.15
CA ARG A 80 -9.37 -8.92 -2.99
C ARG A 80 -9.52 -10.20 -2.16
N SER A 81 -9.25 -11.38 -2.74
CA SER A 81 -9.29 -12.68 -2.05
C SER A 81 -8.31 -12.77 -0.89
N VAL A 82 -7.08 -12.25 -1.07
CA VAL A 82 -6.01 -12.24 -0.05
C VAL A 82 -6.00 -10.99 0.82
N GLN A 83 -6.66 -9.92 0.38
CA GLN A 83 -6.82 -8.68 1.14
C GLN A 83 -8.10 -8.68 1.98
N ARG A 84 -8.43 -9.81 2.63
CA ARG A 84 -9.62 -9.95 3.51
C ARG A 84 -9.29 -9.97 4.98
N SER A 85 -8.09 -10.44 5.31
CA SER A 85 -7.61 -10.55 6.68
C SER A 85 -6.17 -10.04 6.76
N LYS A 86 -5.77 -9.63 7.96
CA LYS A 86 -4.40 -9.22 8.21
C LYS A 86 -3.46 -10.40 8.00
N GLU A 87 -3.88 -11.58 8.44
CA GLU A 87 -3.12 -12.82 8.46
C GLU A 87 -2.80 -13.30 7.03
N ASP A 88 -3.81 -13.35 6.16
CA ASP A 88 -3.64 -13.83 4.78
C ASP A 88 -2.76 -12.87 3.97
N LEU A 89 -2.99 -11.56 4.11
CA LEU A 89 -2.20 -10.58 3.39
C LEU A 89 -0.75 -10.56 3.88
N SER A 90 -0.54 -10.64 5.19
CA SER A 90 0.81 -10.70 5.77
C SER A 90 1.53 -11.97 5.33
N ALA A 91 0.86 -13.13 5.33
CA ALA A 91 1.43 -14.38 4.85
C ALA A 91 1.78 -14.33 3.36
N GLY A 92 0.86 -13.81 2.52
CA GLY A 92 1.08 -13.65 1.08
C GLY A 92 2.26 -12.73 0.77
N LEU A 93 2.42 -11.64 1.51
CA LEU A 93 3.54 -10.69 1.35
C LEU A 93 4.80 -11.08 2.14
N GLY A 94 4.73 -12.11 2.99
CA GLY A 94 5.84 -12.51 3.85
C GLY A 94 6.18 -11.49 4.94
N LEU A 95 5.20 -10.66 5.32
CA LEU A 95 5.35 -9.63 6.35
C LEU A 95 5.09 -10.22 7.73
N GLN A 96 5.88 -9.81 8.72
CA GLN A 96 5.74 -10.33 10.10
C GLN A 96 5.26 -9.26 11.09
N ASN A 97 5.77 -8.03 10.97
CA ASN A 97 5.53 -6.96 11.97
C ASN A 97 4.39 -6.01 11.60
N VAL A 98 3.33 -6.52 10.97
CA VAL A 98 2.15 -5.70 10.61
C VAL A 98 1.37 -5.34 11.88
N LYS A 99 1.07 -4.05 12.08
CA LYS A 99 0.19 -3.57 13.15
C LYS A 99 -1.28 -3.70 12.74
N SER A 100 -1.66 -3.05 11.64
CA SER A 100 -3.03 -3.07 11.12
C SER A 100 -3.02 -2.98 9.58
N ILE A 101 -4.14 -3.37 8.97
CA ILE A 101 -4.39 -3.22 7.54
C ILE A 101 -5.69 -2.45 7.39
N VAL A 102 -5.68 -1.40 6.58
CA VAL A 102 -6.83 -0.55 6.33
C VAL A 102 -7.13 -0.54 4.84
N PHE A 103 -8.31 -1.01 4.47
CA PHE A 103 -8.75 -1.07 3.08
C PHE A 103 -9.11 0.33 2.58
N ILE A 104 -8.62 0.71 1.41
CA ILE A 104 -8.85 2.05 0.87
C ILE A 104 -10.35 2.29 0.60
N ASP A 105 -11.10 1.25 0.23
CA ASP A 105 -12.55 1.31 0.03
C ASP A 105 -13.29 1.87 1.26
N HIS A 106 -12.75 1.74 2.48
CA HIS A 106 -13.34 2.33 3.70
C HIS A 106 -13.39 3.86 3.67
N TYR A 107 -12.59 4.51 2.85
CA TYR A 107 -12.55 5.96 2.71
C TYR A 107 -13.53 6.49 1.65
N LEU A 108 -14.19 5.61 0.89
CA LEU A 108 -15.08 6.03 -0.19
C LEU A 108 -16.22 6.92 0.32
N GLU A 109 -16.86 6.54 1.43
CA GLU A 109 -17.93 7.34 2.04
C GLU A 109 -17.39 8.68 2.58
N LEU A 110 -16.20 8.68 3.18
CA LEU A 110 -15.56 9.88 3.72
C LEU A 110 -15.10 10.86 2.63
N SER A 111 -14.82 10.34 1.44
CA SER A 111 -14.39 11.12 0.28
C SER A 111 -15.54 11.82 -0.46
N ASN A 112 -16.80 11.62 -0.03
CA ASN A 112 -17.99 12.04 -0.79
C ASN A 112 -17.97 11.58 -2.26
N GLY A 113 -17.34 10.43 -2.53
CA GLY A 113 -17.19 9.86 -3.87
C GLY A 113 -15.99 10.36 -4.69
N ASP A 114 -15.19 11.31 -4.19
CA ASP A 114 -13.94 11.77 -4.82
C ASP A 114 -12.71 11.21 -4.09
N LEU A 115 -12.51 9.90 -4.22
CA LEU A 115 -11.47 9.16 -3.50
C LEU A 115 -10.06 9.63 -3.86
N ASP A 116 -9.77 9.89 -5.13
CA ASP A 116 -8.44 10.31 -5.56
C ASP A 116 -8.02 11.64 -4.94
N ASN A 117 -8.92 12.63 -4.96
CA ASN A 117 -8.66 13.92 -4.33
C ASN A 117 -8.51 13.78 -2.81
N PHE A 118 -9.38 12.97 -2.18
CA PHE A 118 -9.29 12.67 -0.76
C PHE A 118 -7.93 12.05 -0.38
N LEU A 119 -7.47 11.06 -1.13
CA LEU A 119 -6.18 10.40 -0.87
C LEU A 119 -5.02 11.39 -1.06
N ASN A 120 -5.04 12.21 -2.12
CA ASN A 120 -4.00 13.22 -2.38
C ASN A 120 -3.95 14.32 -1.31
N GLU A 121 -5.07 14.61 -0.66
CA GLU A 121 -5.14 15.56 0.46
C GLU A 121 -4.50 14.99 1.74
N HIS A 122 -4.70 13.70 2.01
CA HIS A 122 -4.32 13.08 3.28
C HIS A 122 -2.97 12.36 3.26
N PHE A 123 -2.49 11.96 2.08
CA PHE A 123 -1.29 11.15 1.90
C PHE A 123 -0.35 11.77 0.85
N GLU A 124 0.95 11.58 1.07
CA GLU A 124 2.03 11.97 0.17
C GLU A 124 2.83 10.74 -0.18
N ARG A 125 2.83 10.37 -1.45
CA ARG A 125 3.70 9.30 -1.93
C ARG A 125 5.16 9.70 -1.80
N LEU A 126 5.97 8.82 -1.22
CA LEU A 126 7.41 9.01 -1.20
C LEU A 126 7.99 8.96 -2.62
N SER A 127 8.97 9.81 -2.88
CA SER A 127 9.76 9.71 -4.10
C SER A 127 10.59 8.43 -4.14
N ASP A 128 11.02 8.03 -5.34
CA ASP A 128 11.90 6.86 -5.52
C ASP A 128 13.18 6.98 -4.67
N ASP A 129 13.78 8.18 -4.62
CA ASP A 129 14.96 8.47 -3.79
C ASP A 129 14.66 8.29 -2.28
N GLU A 130 13.52 8.82 -1.79
CA GLU A 130 13.12 8.63 -0.40
C GLU A 130 12.85 7.16 -0.07
N TYR A 131 12.23 6.42 -1.00
CA TYR A 131 11.99 4.99 -0.83
C TYR A 131 13.30 4.19 -0.80
N GLU A 132 14.25 4.50 -1.69
CA GLU A 132 15.56 3.87 -1.70
C GLU A 132 16.32 4.16 -0.39
N GLU A 133 16.29 5.39 0.12
CA GLU A 133 16.89 5.75 1.41
C GLU A 133 16.24 4.99 2.58
N LEU A 134 14.94 4.71 2.53
CA LEU A 134 14.28 3.90 3.56
C LEU A 134 14.82 2.47 3.63
N ILE A 135 15.11 1.87 2.48
CA ILE A 135 15.55 0.47 2.41
C ILE A 135 17.07 0.30 2.43
N LYS A 136 17.86 1.38 2.36
CA LYS A 136 19.32 1.31 2.50
C LYS A 136 19.71 0.77 3.87
N THR A 137 20.43 -0.34 3.88
CA THR A 137 21.10 -0.89 5.05
C THR A 137 22.31 -0.04 5.41
N LYS A 138 22.40 0.45 6.65
CA LYS A 138 23.62 1.05 7.18
C LYS A 138 24.71 0.01 7.42
#